data_AF-A0A915BWV8-F1
#
_entry.id   AF-A0A915BWV8-F1
#
_cell.length_a   1.000
_cell.length_b   1.000
_cell.length_c   1.000
_cell.angle_alpha   90.00
_cell.angle_beta   90.00
_cell.angle_gamma   90.00
#
_symmetry.space_group_name_H-M   'P 1'
#
loop_
_entity.id
_entity.type
_entity.pdbx_description
1 polymer ?
#
loop_
_entity_poly.entity_id
_entity_poly.type
_entity_poly.pdbx_seq_one_letter_code
_entity_poly.pdbx_strand_id
1 'polypeptide(L)'
;QPFEGTMIRHYVVLVCCLIRSSAYRLNVPRVLLPYHPSVQVKFDLVVSDPEGGCFIWRSTRPDVVSVKAVEPRKANGCSDRAQIASTSRHADEQTAVIFAEDSVAHVVLSCGV
;
A
#
# COMPACT_ATOMS: atom_id res chain seq x y z
N GLN A 1 -38.85 -34.62 -2.98
CA GLN A 1 -38.77 -33.34 -3.71
C GLN A 1 -37.37 -32.74 -3.51
N PRO A 2 -36.39 -32.96 -4.42
CA PRO A 2 -34.98 -32.55 -4.20
C PRO A 2 -34.56 -31.28 -4.95
N PHE A 3 -35.48 -30.50 -5.51
CA PHE A 3 -35.16 -29.43 -6.47
C PHE A 3 -34.79 -28.06 -5.85
N GLU A 4 -35.12 -27.78 -4.59
CA GLU A 4 -34.87 -26.45 -3.99
C GLU A 4 -33.39 -26.20 -3.62
N GLY A 5 -32.66 -27.22 -3.15
CA GLY A 5 -31.29 -27.04 -2.64
C GLY A 5 -30.26 -26.73 -3.73
N THR A 6 -30.49 -27.19 -4.96
CA THR A 6 -29.55 -26.98 -6.08
C THR A 6 -29.63 -25.55 -6.61
N MET A 7 -30.81 -24.94 -6.67
CA MET A 7 -30.98 -23.58 -7.20
C MET A 7 -30.34 -22.54 -6.25
N ILE A 8 -30.48 -22.72 -4.94
CA ILE A 8 -29.87 -21.86 -3.92
C ILE A 8 -28.35 -21.94 -3.99
N ARG A 9 -27.77 -23.13 -4.20
CA ARG A 9 -26.31 -23.29 -4.33
C ARG A 9 -25.75 -22.54 -5.54
N HIS A 10 -26.43 -22.60 -6.68
CA HIS A 10 -26.03 -21.86 -7.88
C HIS A 10 -26.18 -20.37 -7.67
N TYR A 11 -27.26 -19.91 -7.05
CA TYR A 11 -27.49 -18.50 -6.76
C TYR A 11 -26.44 -17.92 -5.81
N VAL A 12 -26.07 -18.66 -4.76
CA VAL A 12 -25.00 -18.27 -3.81
C VAL A 12 -23.64 -18.20 -4.51
N VAL A 13 -23.30 -19.19 -5.37
CA VAL A 13 -22.03 -19.17 -6.13
C VAL A 13 -22.00 -17.99 -7.11
N LEU A 14 -23.11 -17.72 -7.80
CA LEU A 14 -23.22 -16.63 -8.77
C LEU A 14 -23.12 -15.26 -8.09
N VAL A 15 -23.75 -15.08 -6.93
CA VAL A 15 -23.61 -13.88 -6.10
C VAL A 15 -22.18 -13.74 -5.55
N CYS A 16 -21.56 -14.80 -5.04
CA CYS A 16 -20.16 -14.74 -4.57
C CYS A 16 -19.17 -14.39 -5.68
N CYS A 17 -19.36 -14.87 -6.91
CA CYS A 17 -18.51 -14.52 -8.05
C CYS A 17 -18.64 -13.05 -8.47
N LEU A 18 -19.80 -12.42 -8.23
CA LEU A 18 -20.01 -11.00 -8.53
C LEU A 18 -19.36 -10.06 -7.50
N ILE A 19 -19.05 -10.57 -6.29
CA ILE A 19 -18.32 -9.80 -5.27
C ILE A 19 -16.82 -9.94 -5.54
N ARG A 20 -16.35 -9.33 -6.63
CA ARG A 20 -14.91 -9.05 -6.79
C ARG A 20 -14.58 -7.93 -5.80
N SER A 21 -14.07 -8.30 -4.62
CA SER A 21 -13.50 -7.33 -3.70
C SER A 21 -12.24 -6.73 -4.35
N SER A 22 -12.36 -5.53 -4.93
CA SER A 22 -11.19 -4.71 -5.21
C SER A 22 -10.62 -4.29 -3.87
N ALA A 23 -9.59 -4.98 -3.42
CA ALA A 23 -8.87 -4.63 -2.22
C ALA A 23 -7.61 -3.90 -2.62
N TYR A 24 -7.43 -2.68 -2.11
CA TYR A 24 -6.17 -1.96 -2.27
C TYR A 24 -5.04 -2.79 -1.66
N ARG A 25 -3.98 -3.03 -2.43
CA ARG A 25 -2.81 -3.77 -1.98
C ARG A 25 -1.55 -3.02 -2.33
N LEU A 26 -0.62 -2.95 -1.39
CA LEU A 26 0.75 -2.54 -1.69
C LEU A 26 1.46 -3.66 -2.43
N ASN A 27 2.36 -3.29 -3.35
CA ASN A 27 3.23 -4.23 -4.06
C ASN A 27 4.03 -5.13 -3.11
N VAL A 28 4.39 -4.60 -1.93
CA VAL A 28 5.16 -5.31 -0.90
C VAL A 28 4.62 -4.96 0.49
N PRO A 29 4.41 -5.96 1.37
CA PRO A 29 3.99 -5.71 2.75
C PRO A 29 5.16 -5.28 3.65
N ARG A 30 6.39 -5.64 3.26
CA ARG A 30 7.62 -5.27 3.96
C ARG A 30 8.77 -5.09 2.99
N VAL A 31 9.58 -4.05 3.20
CA VAL A 31 10.81 -3.79 2.46
C VAL A 31 11.96 -3.82 3.45
N LEU A 32 13.08 -4.44 3.09
CA LEU A 32 14.32 -4.31 3.85
C LEU A 32 15.26 -3.42 3.03
N LEU A 33 15.51 -2.21 3.52
CA LEU A 33 16.46 -1.30 2.90
C LEU A 33 17.85 -1.56 3.49
N PRO A 34 18.85 -1.95 2.67
CA PRO A 34 20.20 -2.15 3.18
C PRO A 34 20.78 -0.82 3.67
N TYR A 35 21.45 -0.87 4.82
CA TYR A 35 22.18 0.26 5.37
C TYR A 35 23.41 0.54 4.50
N HIS A 36 23.59 1.81 4.12
CA HIS A 36 24.82 2.24 3.49
C HIS A 36 25.13 3.71 3.86
N PRO A 37 26.30 4.01 4.44
CA PRO A 37 26.60 5.33 5.02
C PRO A 37 26.67 6.46 3.97
N SER A 38 26.98 6.12 2.72
CA SER A 38 27.15 7.09 1.63
C SER A 38 26.07 7.02 0.55
N VAL A 39 25.25 5.96 0.54
CA VAL A 39 24.32 5.69 -0.58
C VAL A 39 22.95 5.43 0.01
N GLN A 40 21.99 6.30 -0.28
CA GLN A 40 20.61 6.09 0.14
C GLN A 40 19.94 5.17 -0.86
N VAL A 41 19.69 3.92 -0.46
CA VAL A 41 18.93 2.98 -1.28
C VAL A 41 17.47 3.41 -1.31
N LYS A 42 16.92 3.48 -2.53
CA LYS A 42 15.57 3.94 -2.81
C LYS A 42 14.71 2.75 -3.22
N PHE A 43 13.47 2.74 -2.77
CA PHE A 43 12.48 1.73 -3.16
C PHE A 43 11.15 2.42 -3.45
N ASP A 44 10.46 1.97 -4.50
CA ASP A 44 9.15 2.52 -4.87
C ASP A 44 8.02 1.64 -4.32
N LEU A 45 7.23 2.19 -3.42
CA LEU A 45 5.96 1.64 -2.98
C LEU A 45 4.88 2.05 -3.98
N VAL A 46 4.19 1.04 -4.52
CA VAL A 46 3.10 1.21 -5.48
C VAL A 46 1.87 0.53 -4.93
N VAL A 47 0.74 1.23 -4.95
CA VAL A 47 -0.56 0.63 -4.66
C VAL A 47 -1.11 0.02 -5.95
N SER A 48 -1.33 -1.30 -5.95
CA SER A 48 -2.00 -2.00 -7.03
C SER A 48 -3.50 -1.73 -6.94
N ASP A 49 -3.97 -0.78 -7.74
CA ASP A 49 -5.37 -0.42 -7.87
C ASP A 49 -5.76 -0.33 -9.36
N PRO A 50 -6.93 -0.86 -9.78
CA PRO A 50 -7.37 -0.77 -11.17
C PRO A 50 -7.78 0.65 -11.62
N GLU A 51 -8.02 1.59 -10.70
CA GLU A 51 -8.57 2.93 -11.01
C GLU A 51 -7.59 4.09 -10.72
N GLY A 52 -6.46 3.82 -10.06
CA GLY A 52 -5.44 4.81 -9.70
C GLY A 52 -5.88 5.72 -8.56
N GLY A 53 -5.90 5.15 -7.34
CA GLY A 53 -6.24 5.84 -6.09
C GLY A 53 -5.29 6.98 -5.68
N CYS A 54 -5.72 7.80 -4.71
CA CYS A 54 -5.06 9.03 -4.28
C CYS A 54 -4.58 8.86 -2.84
N PHE A 55 -3.39 8.26 -2.67
CA PHE A 55 -2.85 7.97 -1.35
C PHE A 55 -1.91 9.08 -0.86
N ILE A 56 -2.08 9.46 0.40
CA ILE A 56 -1.16 10.33 1.14
C ILE A 56 -0.21 9.44 1.93
N TRP A 57 1.08 9.67 1.74
CA TRP A 57 2.14 8.84 2.29
C TRP A 57 2.74 9.48 3.54
N ARG A 58 2.88 8.70 4.61
CA ARG A 58 3.40 9.17 5.90
C ARG A 58 4.33 8.14 6.55
N SER A 59 5.47 8.58 7.07
CA SER A 59 6.39 7.73 7.84
C SER A 59 6.18 7.92 9.34
N THR A 60 6.26 6.85 10.13
CA THR A 60 6.33 6.95 11.61
C THR A 60 7.65 7.50 12.10
N ARG A 61 8.73 7.28 11.33
CA ARG A 61 10.10 7.66 11.67
C ARG A 61 10.79 8.32 10.47
N PRO A 62 10.52 9.61 10.21
CA PRO A 62 11.12 10.33 9.08
C PRO A 62 12.65 10.45 9.20
N ASP A 63 13.21 10.33 10.40
CA ASP A 63 14.67 10.34 10.63
C ASP A 63 15.34 9.07 10.07
N VAL A 64 14.63 7.94 10.07
CA VAL A 64 15.12 6.62 9.64
C VAL A 64 14.82 6.37 8.16
N VAL A 65 13.58 6.66 7.74
CA VAL A 65 13.11 6.45 6.38
C VAL A 65 12.38 7.69 5.90
N SER A 66 12.92 8.32 4.86
CA SER A 66 12.28 9.42 4.15
C SER A 66 11.32 8.88 3.11
N VAL A 67 10.12 9.46 3.03
CA VAL A 67 9.09 9.09 2.04
C VAL A 67 8.77 10.30 1.16
N LYS A 68 8.67 10.09 -0.15
CA LYS A 68 8.33 11.11 -1.14
C LYS A 68 7.31 10.56 -2.13
N ALA A 69 6.16 11.22 -2.27
CA ALA A 69 5.20 10.90 -3.32
C ALA A 69 5.84 11.10 -4.71
N VAL A 70 5.67 10.13 -5.60
CA VAL A 70 6.13 10.19 -6.98
C VAL A 70 4.98 10.73 -7.81
N GLU A 71 5.20 11.79 -8.59
CA GLU A 71 4.16 12.42 -9.43
C GLU A 71 2.86 12.76 -8.67
N PRO A 72 2.94 13.56 -7.58
CA PRO A 72 1.77 13.92 -6.80
C PRO A 72 0.72 14.64 -7.66
N ARG A 73 -0.54 14.21 -7.57
CA ARG A 73 -1.66 14.92 -8.21
C ARG A 73 -1.82 16.32 -7.58
N LYS A 74 -1.92 17.33 -8.44
CA LYS A 74 -1.93 18.77 -8.08
C LYS A 74 -2.98 19.17 -7.02
N ALA A 75 -4.04 18.39 -6.85
CA ALA A 75 -5.14 18.74 -5.96
C ALA A 75 -4.75 18.65 -4.47
N ASN A 76 -3.99 17.62 -4.05
CA ASN A 76 -3.75 17.33 -2.62
C ASN A 76 -2.36 16.75 -2.30
N GLY A 77 -1.44 16.68 -3.27
CA GLY A 77 -0.13 16.05 -3.03
C GLY A 77 -0.17 14.53 -2.89
N CYS A 78 -1.32 13.90 -3.17
CA CYS A 78 -1.49 12.46 -3.13
C CYS A 78 -0.91 11.78 -4.38
N SER A 79 -0.51 10.52 -4.24
CA SER A 79 -0.06 9.69 -5.35
C SER A 79 -0.34 8.22 -5.06
N ASP A 80 -0.57 7.43 -6.11
CA ASP A 80 -0.62 5.97 -6.07
C ASP A 80 0.79 5.33 -5.90
N ARG A 81 1.85 6.14 -6.06
CA ARG A 81 3.25 5.72 -5.91
C ARG A 81 4.02 6.65 -4.99
N ALA A 82 4.84 6.08 -4.11
CA ALA A 82 5.83 6.82 -3.35
C ALA A 82 7.19 6.14 -3.34
N GLN A 83 8.24 6.94 -3.36
CA GLN A 83 9.60 6.52 -3.20
C GLN A 83 10.01 6.68 -1.74
N ILE A 84 10.50 5.61 -1.14
CA ILE A 84 11.10 5.60 0.18
C ILE A 84 12.61 5.48 0.08
N ALA A 85 13.33 6.10 1.01
CA ALA A 85 14.78 6.05 1.09
C ALA A 85 15.23 5.92 2.53
N SER A 86 16.22 5.05 2.77
CA SER A 86 16.84 4.94 4.09
C SER A 86 17.72 6.16 4.34
N THR A 87 17.34 6.97 5.35
CA THR A 87 18.09 8.14 5.80
C THR A 87 18.80 7.90 7.13
N SER A 88 18.59 6.73 7.75
CA SER A 88 19.26 6.38 8.98
C SER A 88 20.77 6.40 8.83
N ARG A 89 21.43 7.06 9.78
CA ARG A 89 22.88 7.05 9.92
C ARG A 89 23.35 6.04 10.96
N HIS A 90 22.42 5.37 11.63
CA HIS A 90 22.73 4.40 12.67
C HIS A 90 23.04 3.04 12.02
N ALA A 91 24.11 2.39 12.49
CA ALA A 91 24.48 1.04 12.04
C ALA A 91 23.59 -0.06 12.64
N ASP A 92 22.71 0.31 13.58
CA ASP A 92 21.75 -0.58 14.23
C ASP A 92 20.52 -0.81 13.34
N GLU A 93 19.87 -1.97 13.48
CA GLU A 93 18.65 -2.28 12.72
C GLU A 93 17.51 -1.36 13.17
N GLN A 94 17.03 -0.52 12.26
CA GLN A 94 15.92 0.38 12.54
C GLN A 94 14.70 0.02 11.70
N THR A 95 13.56 -0.09 12.36
CA THR A 95 12.28 -0.34 11.72
C THR A 95 11.43 0.92 11.69
N ALA A 96 10.81 1.19 10.55
CA ALA A 96 9.83 2.24 10.35
C ALA A 96 8.55 1.65 9.74
N VAL A 97 7.45 2.38 9.84
CA VAL A 97 6.20 2.01 9.18
C VAL A 97 5.77 3.17 8.31
N ILE A 98 5.48 2.87 7.05
CA ILE A 98 4.98 3.82 6.08
C ILE A 98 3.49 3.56 5.90
N PHE A 99 2.69 4.58 6.14
CA PHE A 99 1.25 4.56 5.93
C PHE A 99 0.89 5.21 4.60
N ALA A 100 -0.05 4.60 3.89
CA ALA A 100 -0.69 5.16 2.71
C ALA A 100 -2.18 5.29 3.02
N GLU A 101 -2.66 6.53 3.15
CA GLU A 101 -4.04 6.84 3.50
C GLU A 101 -4.76 7.46 2.30
N ASP A 102 -5.88 6.87 1.90
CA ASP A 102 -6.78 7.45 0.91
C ASP A 102 -8.02 7.99 1.62
N SER A 103 -8.19 9.31 1.58
CA SER A 103 -9.31 10.01 2.22
C SER A 103 -10.64 9.86 1.49
N VAL A 104 -10.62 9.45 0.22
CA VAL A 104 -11.81 9.23 -0.61
C VAL A 104 -12.37 7.83 -0.36
N ALA A 105 -11.50 6.83 -0.33
CA ALA A 105 -11.84 5.43 -0.12
C ALA A 105 -11.92 5.06 1.37
N HIS A 106 -11.46 5.92 2.28
CA HIS A 106 -11.30 5.64 3.71
C HIS A 106 -10.46 4.38 3.98
N VAL A 107 -9.42 4.18 3.18
CA VAL A 107 -8.53 3.02 3.29
C VAL A 107 -7.16 3.47 3.77
N VAL A 108 -6.64 2.72 4.74
CA VAL A 108 -5.27 2.90 5.26
C VAL A 108 -4.50 1.62 5.02
N LEU A 109 -3.39 1.73 4.30
CA LEU A 109 -2.42 0.67 4.10
C LEU A 109 -1.15 0.97 4.89
N SER A 110 -0.44 -0.08 5.32
CA SER A 110 0.83 0.05 6.03
C SER A 110 1.89 -0.86 5.43
N CYS A 111 3.10 -0.34 5.24
CA CYS A 111 4.27 -1.10 4.83
C CYS A 111 5.34 -0.98 5.93
N GLY A 112 5.85 -2.11 6.40
CA GLY A 112 7.01 -2.13 7.29
C GLY A 112 8.29 -1.95 6.49
N VAL A 113 9.17 -1.07 6.95
CA VAL A 113 10.48 -0.82 6.35
C VAL A 113 11.57 -1.05 7.37
#